data_AF-A0AAW8DCR0-F1
#
_entry.id   AF-A0AAW8DCR0-F1
#
_cell.length_a   1.000
_cell.length_b   1.000
_cell.length_c   1.000
_cell.angle_alpha   90.00
_cell.angle_beta   90.00
_cell.angle_gamma   90.00
#
_symmetry.space_group_name_H-M   'P 1'
#
loop_
_entity.id
_entity.type
_entity.pdbx_description
1 polymer ?
#
loop_
_entity_poly.entity_id
_entity_poly.type
_entity_poly.pdbx_seq_one_letter_code
_entity_poly.pdbx_strand_id
1 'polypeptide(L)'
;MTINASSDRVRRPGGWLPERQDDLEEWIAGHRERVEARGEDAALHPVIVEFKELIASDPVVRLYMTEMIEQVPKLKPYRKRHLTSVDQMLRLINEVLTTAPEFSEGGMVTTPLTAILDWTMGTEAGFAAHRDPRIIAIAPASRPHTR
;
A
#
# COMPACT_ATOMS: atom_id res chain seq x y z
N MET A 1 -13.59 30.68 -26.21
CA MET A 1 -13.85 30.18 -24.85
C MET A 1 -12.97 28.95 -24.65
N THR A 2 -11.73 29.16 -24.21
CA THR A 2 -10.73 28.10 -24.02
C THR A 2 -10.65 27.78 -22.54
N ILE A 3 -11.33 26.72 -22.13
CA ILE A 3 -11.15 26.11 -20.82
C ILE A 3 -9.78 25.42 -20.87
N ASN A 4 -8.76 26.09 -20.35
CA ASN A 4 -7.44 25.51 -20.15
C ASN A 4 -7.61 24.43 -19.09
N ALA A 5 -7.65 23.17 -19.51
CA ALA A 5 -7.66 22.02 -18.61
C ALA A 5 -6.32 22.00 -17.89
N SER A 6 -6.25 22.68 -16.75
CA SER A 6 -5.15 22.53 -15.81
C SER A 6 -5.15 21.06 -15.39
N SER A 7 -4.27 20.26 -16.01
CA SER A 7 -3.97 18.91 -15.59
C SER A 7 -3.72 18.96 -14.09
N ASP A 8 -4.52 18.20 -13.34
CA ASP A 8 -4.66 18.24 -11.88
C ASP A 8 -3.34 17.78 -11.21
N ARG A 9 -2.34 18.66 -11.20
CA ARG A 9 -1.04 18.45 -10.55
C ARG A 9 -1.28 18.52 -9.04
N VAL A 10 -1.70 17.40 -8.46
CA VAL A 10 -1.61 17.19 -7.01
C VAL A 10 -0.13 17.39 -6.65
N ARG A 11 0.19 18.47 -5.93
CA ARG A 11 1.58 18.71 -5.49
C ARG A 11 1.95 17.62 -4.50
N ARG A 12 2.94 16.80 -4.85
CA ARG A 12 3.50 15.73 -4.01
C ARG A 12 4.85 16.21 -3.45
N PRO A 13 4.88 16.83 -2.26
CA PRO A 13 6.14 17.24 -1.65
C PRO A 13 6.99 16.00 -1.34
N GLY A 14 8.30 16.07 -1.62
CA GLY A 14 9.27 15.03 -1.25
C GLY A 14 9.76 14.13 -2.38
N GLY A 15 9.14 14.16 -3.56
CA GLY A 15 9.65 13.47 -4.77
C GLY A 15 9.72 11.94 -4.69
N TRP A 16 9.08 11.32 -3.69
CA TRP A 16 9.08 9.86 -3.50
C TRP A 16 7.97 9.12 -4.27
N LEU A 17 7.06 9.86 -4.87
CA LEU A 17 6.04 9.38 -5.81
C LEU A 17 6.25 10.09 -7.17
N PRO A 18 5.83 9.48 -8.29
CA PRO A 18 5.87 10.12 -9.61
C PRO A 18 5.18 11.49 -9.62
N GLU A 19 5.65 12.44 -10.43
CA GLU A 19 5.00 13.75 -10.54
C GLU A 19 3.60 13.65 -11.14
N ARG A 20 3.44 12.76 -12.11
CA ARG A 20 2.16 12.50 -12.77
C ARG A 20 1.40 11.43 -11.99
N GLN A 21 0.10 11.66 -11.86
CA GLN A 21 -0.79 10.74 -11.19
C GLN A 21 -0.98 9.44 -11.98
N ASP A 22 -1.07 9.54 -13.31
CA ASP A 22 -1.25 8.40 -14.22
C ASP A 22 -0.12 7.37 -14.05
N ASP A 23 1.13 7.84 -13.98
CA ASP A 23 2.31 6.99 -13.84
C ASP A 23 2.28 6.16 -12.53
N LEU A 24 1.73 6.72 -11.45
CA LEU A 24 1.52 5.97 -10.20
C LEU A 24 0.38 4.95 -10.33
N GLU A 25 -0.70 5.29 -11.05
CA GLU A 25 -1.81 4.38 -11.26
C GLU A 25 -1.43 3.20 -12.16
N GLU A 26 -0.64 3.46 -13.19
CA GLU A 26 -0.06 2.42 -14.05
C GLU A 26 0.90 1.53 -13.27
N TRP A 27 1.74 2.11 -12.41
CA TRP A 27 2.60 1.33 -11.51
C TRP A 27 1.75 0.41 -10.61
N ILE A 28 0.75 0.94 -9.90
CA ILE A 28 -0.12 0.11 -9.04
C ILE A 28 -0.87 -0.95 -9.85
N ALA A 29 -1.36 -0.62 -11.04
CA ALA A 29 -2.06 -1.56 -11.92
C ALA A 29 -1.17 -2.72 -12.35
N GLY A 30 0.07 -2.45 -12.78
CA GLY A 30 1.01 -3.50 -13.19
C GLY A 30 1.37 -4.45 -12.04
N HIS A 31 1.56 -3.91 -10.83
CA HIS A 31 1.79 -4.74 -9.63
C HIS A 31 0.57 -5.61 -9.29
N ARG A 32 -0.65 -5.08 -9.44
CA ARG A 32 -1.89 -5.86 -9.27
C ARG A 32 -2.00 -6.99 -10.28
N GLU A 33 -1.78 -6.71 -11.55
CA GLU A 33 -1.83 -7.71 -12.61
C GLU A 33 -0.85 -8.87 -12.34
N ARG A 34 0.36 -8.56 -11.88
CA ARG A 34 1.35 -9.59 -11.48
C ARG A 34 0.89 -10.41 -10.29
N VAL A 35 0.28 -9.78 -9.29
CA VAL A 35 -0.29 -10.49 -8.13
C VAL A 35 -1.40 -11.43 -8.57
N GLU A 36 -2.35 -10.95 -9.37
CA GLU A 36 -3.48 -11.76 -9.86
C GLU A 36 -3.00 -12.91 -10.76
N ALA A 37 -2.00 -12.68 -11.60
CA ALA A 37 -1.42 -13.70 -12.47
C ALA A 37 -0.71 -14.84 -11.71
N ARG A 38 -0.15 -14.56 -10.52
CA ARG A 38 0.44 -15.57 -9.64
C ARG A 38 -0.62 -16.40 -8.91
N GLY A 39 -1.84 -15.88 -8.77
CA GLY A 39 -2.94 -16.53 -8.08
C GLY A 39 -2.82 -16.49 -6.55
N GLU A 40 -3.83 -17.07 -5.90
CA GLU A 40 -4.00 -17.01 -4.45
C GLU A 40 -2.99 -17.88 -3.67
N ASP A 41 -2.45 -18.92 -4.33
CA ASP A 41 -1.53 -19.90 -3.76
C ASP A 41 -0.06 -19.45 -3.82
N ALA A 42 0.20 -18.21 -4.22
CA ALA A 42 1.55 -17.66 -4.28
C ALA A 42 2.19 -17.68 -2.88
N ALA A 43 3.43 -18.16 -2.80
CA ALA A 43 4.17 -18.20 -1.54
C ALA A 43 4.32 -16.78 -0.95
N LEU A 44 3.89 -16.63 0.30
CA LEU A 44 4.04 -15.40 1.06
C LEU A 44 5.37 -15.38 1.79
N HIS A 45 6.03 -14.23 1.81
CA HIS A 45 7.20 -13.99 2.63
C HIS A 45 6.83 -14.22 4.12
N PRO A 46 7.72 -14.81 4.95
CA PRO A 46 7.40 -15.14 6.35
C PRO A 46 6.78 -14.00 7.15
N VAL A 47 7.30 -12.77 7.00
CA VAL A 47 6.75 -11.57 7.66
C VAL A 47 5.29 -11.27 7.28
N ILE A 48 4.87 -11.62 6.06
CA ILE A 48 3.49 -11.43 5.60
C ILE A 48 2.58 -12.52 6.16
N VAL A 49 3.11 -13.73 6.36
CA VAL A 49 2.40 -14.79 7.09
C VAL A 49 2.18 -14.36 8.54
N GLU A 50 3.22 -13.91 9.23
CA GLU A 50 3.14 -13.37 10.60
C GLU A 50 2.13 -12.22 10.68
N PHE A 51 2.11 -11.32 9.69
CA PHE A 51 1.16 -10.22 9.65
C PHE A 51 -0.27 -10.68 9.43
N LYS A 52 -0.48 -11.62 8.52
CA LYS A 52 -1.80 -12.23 8.28
C LYS A 52 -2.32 -12.89 9.56
N GLU A 53 -1.46 -13.58 10.30
CA GLU A 53 -1.81 -14.21 11.58
C GLU A 53 -2.16 -13.19 12.67
N LEU A 54 -1.42 -12.08 12.79
CA LEU A 54 -1.78 -11.00 13.71
C LEU A 54 -3.18 -10.43 13.41
N ILE A 55 -3.47 -10.16 12.14
CA ILE A 55 -4.77 -9.65 11.70
C ILE A 55 -5.88 -10.67 11.98
N ALA A 56 -5.62 -11.95 11.76
CA ALA A 56 -6.61 -13.00 12.03
C ALA A 56 -6.88 -13.17 13.53
N SER A 57 -5.84 -13.10 14.36
CA SER A 57 -5.91 -13.41 15.80
C SER A 57 -6.40 -12.25 16.67
N ASP A 58 -6.14 -11.01 16.28
CA ASP A 58 -6.48 -9.82 17.07
C ASP A 58 -7.67 -9.06 16.47
N PRO A 59 -8.83 -8.98 17.15
CA PRO A 59 -10.03 -8.31 16.61
C PRO A 59 -9.86 -6.81 16.44
N VAL A 60 -9.02 -6.15 17.25
CA VAL A 60 -8.78 -4.71 17.16
C VAL A 60 -7.89 -4.41 15.97
N VAL A 61 -6.82 -5.20 15.77
CA VAL A 61 -5.98 -5.09 14.58
C VAL A 61 -6.82 -5.36 13.32
N ARG A 62 -7.64 -6.42 13.31
CA ARG A 62 -8.53 -6.71 12.18
C ARG A 62 -9.46 -5.56 11.85
N LEU A 63 -10.07 -4.96 12.87
CA LEU A 63 -10.94 -3.79 12.69
C LEU A 63 -10.17 -2.65 12.02
N TYR A 64 -9.01 -2.28 12.54
CA TYR A 64 -8.22 -1.18 11.96
C TYR A 64 -7.83 -1.44 10.50
N MET A 65 -7.37 -2.66 10.19
CA MET A 65 -6.92 -3.00 8.84
C MET A 65 -8.08 -3.03 7.83
N THR A 66 -9.26 -3.50 8.22
CA THR A 66 -10.45 -3.48 7.37
C THR A 66 -10.95 -2.05 7.18
N GLU A 67 -11.15 -1.33 8.28
CA GLU A 67 -11.71 0.02 8.27
C GLU A 67 -10.82 1.02 7.54
N MET A 68 -9.49 0.92 7.67
CA MET A 68 -8.59 1.87 6.99
C MET A 68 -8.69 1.80 5.47
N ILE A 69 -9.15 0.67 4.92
CA ILE A 69 -9.42 0.47 3.49
C ILE A 69 -10.83 0.96 3.16
N GLU A 70 -11.83 0.62 3.97
CA GLU A 70 -13.23 1.00 3.73
C GLU A 70 -13.47 2.50 3.79
N GLN A 71 -12.76 3.19 4.68
CA GLN A 71 -12.84 4.64 4.88
C GLN A 71 -12.20 5.47 3.76
N VAL A 72 -11.47 4.84 2.82
CA VAL A 72 -10.88 5.56 1.68
C VAL A 72 -12.00 6.13 0.79
N PRO A 73 -12.03 7.46 0.52
CA PRO A 73 -13.10 8.08 -0.26
C PRO A 73 -13.20 7.55 -1.69
N LYS A 74 -14.34 6.94 -2.03
CA LYS A 74 -14.57 6.31 -3.36
C LYS A 74 -14.94 7.30 -4.47
N LEU A 75 -15.25 8.56 -4.14
CA LEU A 75 -15.71 9.57 -5.10
C LEU A 75 -14.58 10.32 -5.81
N LYS A 76 -13.33 10.08 -5.45
CA LYS A 76 -12.17 10.73 -6.10
C LYS A 76 -11.93 10.14 -7.50
N PRO A 77 -11.40 10.92 -8.45
CA PRO A 77 -11.09 10.43 -9.81
C PRO A 77 -10.07 9.28 -9.84
N TYR A 78 -9.29 9.09 -8.77
CA TYR A 78 -8.14 8.18 -8.70
C TYR A 78 -8.46 6.80 -8.08
N ARG A 79 -9.60 6.19 -8.45
CA ARG A 79 -10.08 4.95 -7.80
C ARG A 79 -9.20 3.73 -8.09
N LYS A 80 -8.46 3.73 -9.22
CA LYS A 80 -7.65 2.59 -9.66
C LYS A 80 -6.56 2.21 -8.65
N ARG A 81 -6.08 3.17 -7.85
CA ARG A 81 -5.08 2.94 -6.80
C ARG A 81 -5.63 2.46 -5.46
N HIS A 82 -6.95 2.47 -5.24
CA HIS A 82 -7.51 2.16 -3.92
C HIS A 82 -7.51 0.66 -3.66
N LEU A 83 -7.01 0.26 -2.50
CA LEU A 83 -7.14 -1.10 -1.99
C LEU A 83 -8.62 -1.48 -1.87
N THR A 84 -8.94 -2.74 -2.14
CA THR A 84 -10.31 -3.28 -2.04
C THR A 84 -10.48 -4.23 -0.88
N SER A 85 -9.39 -4.83 -0.38
CA SER A 85 -9.41 -5.76 0.75
C SER A 85 -8.04 -5.85 1.43
N VAL A 86 -8.04 -6.36 2.66
CA VAL A 86 -6.81 -6.67 3.41
C VAL A 86 -5.98 -7.73 2.69
N ASP A 87 -6.61 -8.74 2.10
CA ASP A 87 -5.91 -9.79 1.36
C ASP A 87 -5.19 -9.23 0.12
N GLN A 88 -5.85 -8.34 -0.63
CA GLN A 88 -5.21 -7.66 -1.76
C GLN A 88 -4.01 -6.84 -1.28
N MET A 89 -4.15 -6.12 -0.17
CA MET A 89 -3.07 -5.33 0.42
C MET A 89 -1.88 -6.22 0.80
N LEU A 90 -2.10 -7.33 1.52
CA LEU A 90 -1.02 -8.24 1.92
C LEU A 90 -0.30 -8.84 0.70
N ARG A 91 -1.02 -9.20 -0.36
CA ARG A 91 -0.42 -9.73 -1.60
C ARG A 91 0.38 -8.67 -2.36
N LEU A 92 -0.09 -7.43 -2.41
CA LEU A 92 0.65 -6.31 -3.01
C LEU A 92 1.92 -6.00 -2.23
N ILE A 93 1.85 -5.99 -0.89
CA ILE A 93 3.04 -5.82 -0.04
C ILE A 93 4.03 -6.98 -0.27
N ASN A 94 3.55 -8.22 -0.33
CA ASN A 94 4.38 -9.39 -0.62
C ASN A 94 5.10 -9.26 -1.97
N GLU A 95 4.39 -8.79 -2.99
CA GLU A 95 4.97 -8.56 -4.32
C GLU A 95 6.10 -7.53 -4.23
N VAL A 96 5.86 -6.34 -3.66
CA VAL A 96 6.89 -5.28 -3.67
C VAL A 96 8.06 -5.59 -2.74
N LEU A 97 7.87 -6.45 -1.75
CA LEU A 97 8.95 -6.96 -0.89
C LEU A 97 9.84 -7.99 -1.59
N THR A 98 9.30 -8.69 -2.59
CA THR A 98 10.01 -9.79 -3.29
C THR A 98 10.43 -9.44 -4.71
N THR A 99 9.93 -8.32 -5.24
CA THR A 99 10.31 -7.76 -6.54
C THR A 99 11.46 -6.77 -6.37
N ALA A 100 12.48 -6.89 -7.21
CA ALA A 100 13.58 -5.91 -7.23
C ALA A 100 13.04 -4.54 -7.69
N PRO A 101 13.52 -3.41 -7.12
CA PRO A 101 13.12 -2.09 -7.59
C PRO A 101 13.45 -1.91 -9.07
N GLU A 102 12.45 -1.52 -9.86
CA GLU A 102 12.62 -1.27 -11.29
C GLU A 102 12.81 0.23 -11.55
N PHE A 103 13.76 0.55 -12.42
CA PHE A 103 13.94 1.90 -12.93
C PHE A 103 12.91 2.19 -14.03
N SER A 104 12.18 3.31 -13.94
CA SER A 104 11.21 3.75 -14.95
C SER A 104 11.50 5.18 -15.40
N GLU A 105 11.35 5.45 -16.70
CA GLU A 105 11.56 6.79 -17.29
C GLU A 105 10.49 7.81 -16.86
N GLY A 106 9.29 7.36 -16.48
CA GLY A 106 8.17 8.19 -15.98
C GLY A 106 8.28 8.60 -14.50
N GLY A 107 9.37 8.25 -13.83
CA GLY A 107 9.57 8.52 -12.42
C GLY A 107 9.41 7.27 -11.56
N MET A 108 10.41 7.04 -10.72
CA MET A 108 10.50 5.87 -9.87
C MET A 108 9.66 6.04 -8.60
N VAL A 109 8.88 5.03 -8.23
CA VAL A 109 8.35 4.92 -6.88
C VAL A 109 9.50 4.53 -5.95
N THR A 110 10.06 5.48 -5.23
CA THR A 110 11.23 5.24 -4.36
C THR A 110 10.85 4.48 -3.09
N THR A 111 9.58 4.53 -2.69
CA THR A 111 9.04 3.87 -1.49
C THR A 111 7.78 3.05 -1.82
N PRO A 112 7.92 1.86 -2.44
CA PRO A 112 6.81 1.02 -2.90
C PRO A 112 5.73 0.74 -1.84
N LEU A 113 6.15 0.50 -0.60
CA LEU A 113 5.21 0.26 0.51
C LEU A 113 4.35 1.49 0.80
N THR A 114 4.94 2.68 0.83
CA THR A 114 4.21 3.94 1.04
C THR A 114 3.27 4.21 -0.12
N ALA A 115 3.66 3.89 -1.36
CA ALA A 115 2.79 4.06 -2.52
C ALA A 115 1.51 3.20 -2.44
N ILE A 116 1.60 1.97 -1.89
CA ILE A 116 0.44 1.10 -1.66
C ILE A 116 -0.46 1.65 -0.55
N LEU A 117 0.14 2.17 0.53
CA LEU A 117 -0.57 2.58 1.74
C LEU A 117 -1.01 4.05 1.78
N ASP A 118 -0.55 4.89 0.85
CA ASP A 118 -0.73 6.36 0.79
C ASP A 118 -2.13 6.82 1.20
N TRP A 119 -3.17 6.24 0.59
CA TRP A 119 -4.56 6.62 0.90
C TRP A 119 -5.05 6.16 2.26
N THR A 120 -4.62 4.97 2.68
CA THR A 120 -5.05 4.41 3.96
C THR A 120 -4.44 5.19 5.13
N MET A 121 -3.28 5.84 4.94
CA MET A 121 -2.65 6.67 5.96
C MET A 121 -3.49 7.88 6.39
N GLY A 122 -4.38 8.36 5.51
CA GLY A 122 -5.25 9.52 5.78
C GLY A 122 -6.59 9.19 6.43
N THR A 123 -6.89 7.92 6.70
CA THR A 123 -8.16 7.50 7.32
C THR A 123 -8.03 7.44 8.85
N GLU A 124 -9.15 7.51 9.57
CA GLU A 124 -9.15 7.44 11.05
C GLU A 124 -8.60 6.10 11.54
N ALA A 125 -9.07 5.01 10.95
CA ALA A 125 -8.56 3.67 11.24
C ALA A 125 -7.10 3.49 10.80
N GLY A 126 -6.70 4.13 9.69
CA GLY A 126 -5.32 4.15 9.25
C GLY A 126 -4.40 4.85 10.25
N PHE A 127 -4.81 6.00 10.78
CA PHE A 127 -4.07 6.68 11.84
C PHE A 127 -3.87 5.78 13.07
N ALA A 128 -4.90 5.04 13.47
CA ALA A 128 -4.79 4.07 14.57
C ALA A 128 -3.83 2.92 14.21
N ALA A 129 -3.97 2.31 13.04
CA ALA A 129 -3.15 1.20 12.57
C ALA A 129 -1.65 1.55 12.53
N HIS A 130 -1.29 2.70 11.93
CA HIS A 130 0.11 3.11 11.75
C HIS A 130 0.81 3.49 13.07
N ARG A 131 0.07 3.61 14.17
CA ARG A 131 0.59 3.91 15.51
C ARG A 131 0.49 2.72 16.46
N ASP A 132 -0.10 1.60 16.01
CA ASP A 132 -0.27 0.42 16.83
C ASP A 132 1.08 -0.31 17.00
N PRO A 133 1.60 -0.45 18.23
CA PRO A 133 2.89 -1.10 18.46
C PRO A 133 2.95 -2.55 17.95
N ARG A 134 1.82 -3.26 17.92
CA ARG A 134 1.73 -4.65 17.43
C ARG A 134 1.96 -4.70 15.92
N ILE A 135 1.42 -3.74 15.18
CA ILE A 135 1.58 -3.62 13.73
C ILE A 135 3.00 -3.14 13.40
N ILE A 136 3.53 -2.16 14.13
CA ILE A 136 4.88 -1.65 13.93
C ILE A 136 5.93 -2.75 14.17
N ALA A 137 5.73 -3.60 15.18
CA ALA A 137 6.68 -4.67 15.54
C ALA A 137 6.88 -5.74 14.46
N ILE A 138 5.95 -5.85 13.49
CA ILE A 138 6.08 -6.78 12.36
C ILE A 138 7.17 -6.33 11.38
N ALA A 139 7.52 -5.04 11.33
CA ALA A 139 8.65 -4.59 10.53
C ALA A 139 9.96 -5.22 11.05
N PRO A 140 10.90 -5.63 10.18
CA PRO A 140 12.07 -6.40 10.58
C PRO A 140 13.10 -5.53 11.31
N ALA A 141 12.83 -5.21 12.58
CA ALA A 141 13.77 -4.55 13.49
C ALA A 141 13.28 -4.60 14.95
N SER A 142 12.79 -5.74 15.45
CA SER A 142 12.52 -5.92 16.89
C SER A 142 12.58 -7.38 17.33
N ARG A 143 13.64 -8.11 16.94
CA ARG A 143 14.05 -9.26 17.74
C ARG A 143 14.83 -8.72 18.94
N PRO A 144 14.38 -8.91 20.19
CA PRO A 144 15.21 -8.58 21.33
C PRO A 144 16.52 -9.36 21.20
N HIS A 145 17.65 -8.65 21.26
CA HIS A 145 18.93 -9.31 21.42
C HIS A 145 18.90 -10.00 22.78
N THR A 146 18.63 -11.31 22.78
CA THR A 146 18.97 -12.16 23.92
C THR A 146 20.47 -12.02 24.13
N ARG A 147 20.83 -11.50 25.30
CA ARG A 147 22.20 -11.39 25.80
C ARG A 147 22.87 -12.76 25.89
#